data_AF-A0A7I7RBQ9-F1
#
_entry.id   AF-A0A7I7RBQ9-F1
#
_cell.length_a   1.000
_cell.length_b   1.000
_cell.length_c   1.000
_cell.angle_alpha   90.00
_cell.angle_beta   90.00
_cell.angle_gamma   90.00
#
_symmetry.space_group_name_H-M   'P 1'
#
loop_
_entity.id
_entity.type
_entity.pdbx_description
1 polymer ?
#
loop_
_entity_poly.entity_id
_entity_poly.type
_entity_poly.pdbx_seq_one_letter_code
_entity_poly.pdbx_strand_id
1 'polypeptide(L)'
;MGNANYIGRVGALAVALGIGVGLFATPVEAFAKPDKDSNAASDSSTAKTDKADKTDKADKTDKADKDTKASSDSSAAKAPKPPKNVMVSKNGVVVKNGGGTAVAFTPEGSTGTKARATGEGATASVTSGSKSRATATGAGATATAGGGVKNSAKANADGAIAAAGSGGGVNNNNNTARASGENSEAYAGSGGSDNNNNRATVDGDNSTAYAGANGNGNTNNTATVTGDTTTGVPGDNSVASAGSFGDNNTDNTASAVGQNAQAWAGGGTSDVLNGGPGSNSDDNVATATNTGGSDSAAFAYSGVVGDNNDNNTGTATNSGTSSSTAVEAGSQGDNNSDNSASATNTANDATTQAVAGVIGDNNTGNTATATNSGDGATTAAGSGYQGDNNTGNTATGTNSGLDSFLTAIAGAGGDDNINNTATATNGVDNSTTQAWAGFGSDGNEDLDVTAADGEINEEP
;
A
#
# COMPACT_ATOMS: atom_id res chain seq x y z
N MET A 1 5.83 19.04 3.82
CA MET A 1 5.03 19.29 5.04
C MET A 1 3.78 20.06 4.61
N GLY A 2 2.58 19.47 4.70
CA GLY A 2 1.35 20.12 4.23
C GLY A 2 0.05 19.30 4.35
N ASN A 3 0.06 18.01 4.01
CA ASN A 3 -1.16 17.21 3.83
C ASN A 3 -1.57 16.37 5.06
N ALA A 4 -1.10 16.72 6.25
CA ALA A 4 -0.97 15.79 7.40
C ALA A 4 -2.27 15.39 8.15
N ASN A 5 -3.47 15.65 7.60
CA ASN A 5 -4.74 15.52 8.35
C ASN A 5 -5.94 14.90 7.60
N TYR A 6 -5.84 14.59 6.29
CA TYR A 6 -7.06 14.43 5.46
C TYR A 6 -7.66 13.02 5.35
N ILE A 7 -6.93 11.94 5.65
CA ILE A 7 -7.49 10.57 5.77
C ILE A 7 -7.25 10.08 7.20
N GLY A 8 -7.92 10.70 8.16
CA GLY A 8 -7.62 10.51 9.59
C GLY A 8 -8.16 9.19 10.19
N ARG A 9 -9.43 8.88 9.93
CA ARG A 9 -10.20 7.74 10.51
C ARG A 9 -11.47 7.38 9.71
N VAL A 10 -11.57 7.79 8.46
CA VAL A 10 -12.76 7.58 7.60
C VAL A 10 -12.74 6.13 7.09
N GLY A 11 -12.91 5.25 8.07
CA GLY A 11 -12.72 3.79 8.12
C GLY A 11 -13.45 3.20 9.33
N ALA A 12 -13.59 3.97 10.43
CA ALA A 12 -14.73 3.83 11.35
C ALA A 12 -16.03 4.33 10.71
N LEU A 13 -15.89 5.23 9.71
CA LEU A 13 -16.77 5.28 8.55
C LEU A 13 -16.42 4.04 7.70
N ALA A 14 -17.18 2.97 7.71
CA ALA A 14 -18.42 2.92 8.40
C ALA A 14 -18.65 1.58 9.05
N VAL A 15 -19.28 1.69 10.19
CA VAL A 15 -20.70 1.54 10.12
C VAL A 15 -21.25 0.75 8.74
N ALA A 16 -21.88 -0.41 8.36
CA ALA A 16 -22.90 -1.51 8.68
C ALA A 16 -22.57 -2.77 9.58
N LEU A 17 -23.05 -3.15 10.80
CA LEU A 17 -24.20 -3.02 11.75
C LEU A 17 -25.47 -3.04 10.94
N GLY A 18 -26.40 -3.91 11.29
CA GLY A 18 -27.43 -4.35 10.37
C GLY A 18 -28.39 -3.22 10.12
N ILE A 19 -28.83 -2.97 8.88
CA ILE A 19 -29.60 -1.77 8.56
C ILE A 19 -31.02 -2.08 8.15
N GLY A 20 -31.90 -2.42 9.06
CA GLY A 20 -33.32 -2.56 8.77
C GLY A 20 -34.17 -1.27 8.94
N VAL A 21 -34.32 -0.73 10.16
CA VAL A 21 -35.70 -0.79 10.70
C VAL A 21 -36.38 0.51 11.14
N GLY A 22 -35.61 1.51 11.58
CA GLY A 22 -36.06 2.48 12.57
C GLY A 22 -35.87 3.93 12.19
N LEU A 23 -36.80 4.42 11.37
CA LEU A 23 -37.20 5.84 11.40
C LEU A 23 -37.87 6.18 12.75
N PHE A 24 -38.17 7.47 12.98
CA PHE A 24 -39.01 8.05 14.06
C PHE A 24 -38.39 8.36 15.44
N ALA A 25 -38.06 9.64 15.70
CA ALA A 25 -38.69 10.50 16.75
C ALA A 25 -37.94 11.84 16.99
N THR A 26 -38.65 12.91 17.40
CA THR A 26 -38.09 14.22 17.84
C THR A 26 -38.97 14.81 18.97
N PRO A 27 -38.56 15.86 19.73
CA PRO A 27 -38.66 17.27 19.25
C PRO A 27 -37.52 18.21 19.74
N VAL A 28 -37.66 19.52 19.47
CA VAL A 28 -36.61 20.57 19.57
C VAL A 28 -36.93 21.61 20.66
N GLU A 29 -35.91 22.12 21.37
CA GLU A 29 -35.85 23.52 21.85
C GLU A 29 -34.42 24.10 21.66
N ALA A 30 -34.30 25.44 21.60
CA ALA A 30 -33.05 26.12 21.27
C ALA A 30 -32.78 27.35 22.15
N PHE A 31 -31.51 27.58 22.51
CA PHE A 31 -31.02 28.77 23.21
C PHE A 31 -29.71 29.27 22.61
N ALA A 32 -29.43 30.58 22.70
CA ALA A 32 -28.41 31.25 21.87
C ALA A 32 -27.51 32.25 22.63
N LYS A 33 -26.34 32.54 22.03
CA LYS A 33 -25.26 33.46 22.44
C LYS A 33 -24.37 32.96 23.61
N PRO A 34 -23.06 33.28 23.57
CA PRO A 34 -22.56 34.60 23.99
C PRO A 34 -22.06 35.51 22.83
N ASP A 35 -21.42 36.63 23.18
CA ASP A 35 -21.09 37.75 22.28
C ASP A 35 -19.60 37.85 21.87
N LYS A 36 -19.37 38.76 20.92
CA LYS A 36 -18.13 39.43 20.48
C LYS A 36 -16.86 39.26 21.36
N ASP A 37 -15.73 38.97 20.73
CA ASP A 37 -14.81 40.02 20.25
C ASP A 37 -13.75 39.44 19.30
N SER A 38 -13.31 40.23 18.31
CA SER A 38 -12.29 39.82 17.32
C SER A 38 -11.33 40.96 16.99
N ASN A 39 -10.05 40.79 17.34
CA ASN A 39 -9.00 41.79 17.11
C ASN A 39 -7.66 41.11 16.78
N ALA A 40 -7.33 41.02 15.49
CA ALA A 40 -5.97 40.97 14.98
C ALA A 40 -6.01 41.34 13.49
N ALA A 41 -5.22 42.33 13.07
CA ALA A 41 -5.19 42.80 11.68
C ALA A 41 -3.83 42.50 11.04
N SER A 42 -3.84 42.28 9.72
CA SER A 42 -2.66 42.52 8.88
C SER A 42 -3.14 43.04 7.53
N ASP A 43 -2.79 44.30 7.28
CA ASP A 43 -3.22 45.07 6.11
C ASP A 43 -2.56 44.61 4.80
N SER A 44 -3.25 44.94 3.70
CA SER A 44 -2.71 45.49 2.44
C SER A 44 -1.37 44.94 1.84
N SER A 45 -1.31 44.66 0.54
CA SER A 45 -1.77 45.62 -0.47
C SER A 45 -2.02 45.03 -1.86
N THR A 46 -2.94 45.69 -2.56
CA THR A 46 -3.16 45.57 -4.01
C THR A 46 -2.16 46.50 -4.75
N ALA A 47 -2.02 46.56 -6.08
CA ALA A 47 -2.94 46.18 -7.16
C ALA A 47 -2.24 46.11 -8.54
N LYS A 48 -3.01 45.69 -9.56
CA LYS A 48 -2.98 46.13 -10.98
C LYS A 48 -1.70 45.84 -11.80
N THR A 49 -1.73 44.90 -12.76
CA THR A 49 -2.34 44.97 -14.12
C THR A 49 -1.73 46.02 -15.03
N ASP A 50 -1.02 45.57 -16.07
CA ASP A 50 -1.31 45.78 -17.50
C ASP A 50 -0.10 45.28 -18.33
N LYS A 51 -0.13 45.01 -19.64
CA LYS A 51 -1.11 44.48 -20.62
C LYS A 51 -0.51 44.84 -21.99
N ALA A 52 -0.02 43.83 -22.71
CA ALA A 52 0.45 43.88 -24.10
C ALA A 52 1.67 44.77 -24.44
N ASP A 53 2.57 44.21 -25.26
CA ASP A 53 2.81 44.80 -26.60
C ASP A 53 3.10 43.66 -27.60
N LYS A 54 2.97 43.90 -28.91
CA LYS A 54 3.05 42.86 -29.95
C LYS A 54 3.39 43.39 -31.36
N THR A 55 4.66 43.74 -31.56
CA THR A 55 5.28 44.21 -32.81
C THR A 55 6.76 43.76 -32.83
N ASP A 56 7.47 43.62 -33.97
CA ASP A 56 7.08 43.80 -35.38
C ASP A 56 7.86 42.85 -36.32
N LYS A 57 7.65 42.95 -37.65
CA LYS A 57 8.16 41.99 -38.65
C LYS A 57 8.89 42.64 -39.85
N ALA A 58 10.20 42.86 -39.73
CA ALA A 58 11.16 43.14 -40.81
C ALA A 58 12.58 42.67 -40.39
N ASP A 59 13.58 42.47 -41.25
CA ASP A 59 13.69 42.77 -42.69
C ASP A 59 14.53 41.72 -43.47
N LYS A 60 14.74 41.89 -44.78
CA LYS A 60 15.54 41.01 -45.67
C LYS A 60 16.67 41.75 -46.39
N THR A 61 17.88 41.71 -45.83
CA THR A 61 19.18 41.93 -46.51
C THR A 61 20.28 41.23 -45.68
N ASP A 62 21.41 40.78 -46.22
CA ASP A 62 21.89 40.86 -47.61
C ASP A 62 22.68 39.59 -48.03
N LYS A 63 23.07 39.49 -49.30
CA LYS A 63 23.72 38.30 -49.88
C LYS A 63 25.04 38.62 -50.57
N ALA A 64 26.17 38.30 -49.94
CA ALA A 64 27.50 38.36 -50.57
C ALA A 64 28.47 37.31 -50.00
N ASP A 65 29.22 36.65 -50.91
CA ASP A 65 30.68 36.39 -50.92
C ASP A 65 31.45 36.03 -49.62
N LYS A 66 32.52 35.22 -49.67
CA LYS A 66 33.00 34.22 -50.66
C LYS A 66 34.11 33.35 -50.05
N ASP A 67 34.43 32.26 -50.73
CA ASP A 67 35.67 31.47 -50.68
C ASP A 67 36.78 31.95 -49.73
N THR A 68 36.94 31.30 -48.58
CA THR A 68 38.25 31.19 -47.91
C THR A 68 38.43 29.79 -47.34
N LYS A 69 38.86 28.86 -48.21
CA LYS A 69 39.12 27.45 -47.85
C LYS A 69 40.45 27.32 -47.09
N ALA A 70 40.47 27.81 -45.86
CA ALA A 70 41.64 27.71 -44.98
C ALA A 70 41.97 26.23 -44.69
N SER A 71 43.25 25.84 -44.86
CA SER A 71 43.70 24.53 -44.39
C SER A 71 43.78 24.54 -42.86
N SER A 72 42.95 23.72 -42.22
CA SER A 72 42.97 23.48 -40.79
C SER A 72 43.66 22.16 -40.44
N ASP A 73 44.88 21.95 -40.96
CA ASP A 73 45.80 20.86 -40.59
C ASP A 73 46.38 21.00 -39.17
N SER A 74 45.55 21.46 -38.23
CA SER A 74 45.66 21.18 -36.80
C SER A 74 44.34 20.55 -36.36
N SER A 75 44.28 19.22 -36.46
CA SER A 75 43.17 18.42 -35.92
C SER A 75 43.20 18.45 -34.40
N ALA A 76 42.73 19.57 -33.84
CA ALA A 76 42.76 19.92 -32.43
C ALA A 76 42.37 18.70 -31.58
N ALA A 77 43.31 18.26 -30.74
CA ALA A 77 43.31 16.93 -30.12
C ALA A 77 41.92 16.64 -29.54
N LYS A 78 41.20 15.72 -30.19
CA LYS A 78 39.74 15.60 -30.06
C LYS A 78 39.36 15.54 -28.59
N ALA A 79 38.66 16.57 -28.12
CA ALA A 79 38.43 16.85 -26.70
C ALA A 79 38.08 15.56 -25.94
N PRO A 80 38.73 15.28 -24.79
CA PRO A 80 38.53 14.05 -24.05
C PRO A 80 37.04 13.75 -23.89
N LYS A 81 36.63 12.57 -24.37
CA LYS A 81 35.22 12.17 -24.30
C LYS A 81 34.78 12.25 -22.83
N PRO A 82 33.65 12.91 -22.52
CA PRO A 82 33.23 13.06 -21.13
C PRO A 82 33.09 11.68 -20.46
N PRO A 83 33.43 11.57 -19.16
CA PRO A 83 33.27 10.34 -18.41
C PRO A 83 31.87 9.75 -18.56
N LYS A 84 31.80 8.41 -18.57
CA LYS A 84 30.51 7.72 -18.59
C LYS A 84 30.24 7.17 -17.20
N ASN A 85 29.10 7.54 -16.64
CA ASN A 85 28.60 7.04 -15.36
C ASN A 85 28.09 5.59 -15.54
N VAL A 86 29.02 4.65 -15.78
CA VAL A 86 28.76 3.21 -15.97
C VAL A 86 29.92 2.40 -15.41
N MET A 87 29.62 1.45 -14.52
CA MET A 87 30.57 0.42 -14.08
C MET A 87 29.93 -0.97 -14.11
N VAL A 88 30.73 -2.01 -14.36
CA VAL A 88 30.31 -3.42 -14.34
C VAL A 88 31.39 -4.26 -13.67
N SER A 89 30.99 -5.06 -12.67
CA SER A 89 31.84 -6.06 -12.02
C SER A 89 31.24 -7.47 -12.15
N LYS A 90 32.08 -8.49 -12.22
CA LYS A 90 31.70 -9.89 -12.39
C LYS A 90 32.76 -10.80 -11.76
N ASN A 91 32.37 -11.73 -10.90
CA ASN A 91 33.27 -12.68 -10.24
C ASN A 91 34.51 -12.02 -9.58
N GLY A 92 34.35 -10.88 -8.91
CA GLY A 92 35.44 -10.09 -8.31
C GLY A 92 36.04 -9.02 -9.22
N VAL A 93 35.94 -9.16 -10.53
CA VAL A 93 36.69 -8.32 -11.48
C VAL A 93 35.83 -7.22 -12.08
N VAL A 94 36.30 -5.97 -12.02
CA VAL A 94 35.70 -4.84 -12.76
C VAL A 94 35.98 -5.02 -14.26
N VAL A 95 34.98 -5.45 -15.01
CA VAL A 95 35.06 -5.72 -16.46
C VAL A 95 34.73 -4.49 -17.31
N LYS A 96 34.20 -3.41 -16.72
CA LYS A 96 33.99 -2.12 -17.37
C LYS A 96 34.00 -0.99 -16.34
N ASN A 97 34.79 0.04 -16.59
CA ASN A 97 34.74 1.31 -15.89
C ASN A 97 34.63 2.44 -16.94
N GLY A 98 33.64 3.33 -16.80
CA GLY A 98 33.44 4.47 -17.69
C GLY A 98 34.14 5.78 -17.23
N GLY A 99 34.80 5.77 -16.07
CA GLY A 99 35.51 6.91 -15.48
C GLY A 99 34.61 7.93 -14.77
N GLY A 100 33.30 7.68 -14.73
CA GLY A 100 32.32 8.50 -14.00
C GLY A 100 32.11 8.03 -12.55
N THR A 101 31.07 8.55 -11.90
CA THR A 101 30.77 8.34 -10.47
C THR A 101 30.01 7.05 -10.13
N ALA A 102 29.64 6.25 -11.14
CA ALA A 102 28.92 4.99 -10.94
C ALA A 102 29.83 3.87 -10.40
N VAL A 103 29.41 3.15 -9.36
CA VAL A 103 30.18 2.10 -8.67
C VAL A 103 29.55 0.72 -8.89
N ALA A 104 30.34 -0.29 -9.24
CA ALA A 104 29.86 -1.67 -9.34
C ALA A 104 30.84 -2.67 -8.71
N PHE A 105 30.38 -3.46 -7.73
CA PHE A 105 31.20 -4.40 -6.95
C PHE A 105 30.65 -5.83 -6.99
N THR A 106 31.55 -6.82 -7.04
CA THR A 106 31.26 -8.23 -6.74
C THR A 106 32.46 -8.80 -5.97
N PRO A 107 32.33 -9.82 -5.11
CA PRO A 107 33.43 -10.26 -4.25
C PRO A 107 34.45 -11.11 -5.02
N GLU A 108 35.72 -11.04 -4.63
CA GLU A 108 36.76 -11.93 -5.16
C GLU A 108 36.42 -13.41 -4.91
N GLY A 109 36.80 -14.28 -5.85
CA GLY A 109 36.47 -15.72 -5.81
C GLY A 109 34.99 -16.08 -6.04
N SER A 110 34.06 -15.11 -5.99
CA SER A 110 32.63 -15.39 -6.16
C SER A 110 32.29 -15.91 -7.57
N THR A 111 31.40 -16.91 -7.66
CA THR A 111 31.14 -17.62 -8.92
C THR A 111 29.79 -17.25 -9.52
N GLY A 112 29.81 -16.70 -10.74
CA GLY A 112 28.63 -16.36 -11.52
C GLY A 112 27.94 -15.05 -11.12
N THR A 113 28.56 -14.28 -10.23
CA THR A 113 28.05 -13.00 -9.72
C THR A 113 28.17 -11.89 -10.77
N LYS A 114 27.29 -10.89 -10.70
CA LYS A 114 27.33 -9.74 -11.61
C LYS A 114 26.73 -8.48 -10.98
N ALA A 115 27.49 -7.40 -10.93
CA ALA A 115 26.99 -6.07 -10.63
C ALA A 115 27.10 -5.13 -11.83
N ARG A 116 26.12 -4.24 -12.04
CA ARG A 116 26.17 -3.17 -13.03
C ARG A 116 25.53 -1.90 -12.47
N ALA A 117 26.25 -0.79 -12.51
CA ALA A 117 25.69 0.55 -12.28
C ALA A 117 25.65 1.36 -13.59
N THR A 118 24.66 2.23 -13.77
CA THR A 118 24.50 3.10 -14.95
C THR A 118 23.68 4.35 -14.59
N GLY A 119 24.36 5.41 -14.18
CA GLY A 119 23.77 6.67 -13.71
C GLY A 119 24.72 7.40 -12.76
N GLU A 120 24.56 8.71 -12.58
CA GLU A 120 25.47 9.49 -11.72
C GLU A 120 25.37 9.05 -10.26
N GLY A 121 26.48 8.66 -9.62
CA GLY A 121 26.48 8.11 -8.27
C GLY A 121 25.82 6.72 -8.11
N ALA A 122 25.29 6.14 -9.19
CA ALA A 122 24.60 4.85 -9.15
C ALA A 122 25.50 3.73 -8.59
N THR A 123 24.98 2.93 -7.68
CA THR A 123 25.75 1.90 -6.95
C THR A 123 25.13 0.53 -7.12
N ALA A 124 25.91 -0.45 -7.58
CA ALA A 124 25.48 -1.84 -7.69
C ALA A 124 26.46 -2.77 -6.97
N SER A 125 26.01 -3.51 -5.96
CA SER A 125 26.87 -4.37 -5.15
C SER A 125 26.33 -5.79 -5.09
N VAL A 126 27.19 -6.78 -5.36
CA VAL A 126 27.00 -8.12 -4.80
C VAL A 126 27.93 -8.23 -3.59
N THR A 127 27.39 -8.35 -2.38
CA THR A 127 28.17 -8.33 -1.14
C THR A 127 28.72 -9.71 -0.76
N SER A 128 27.96 -10.77 -1.02
CA SER A 128 28.35 -12.16 -0.78
C SER A 128 27.58 -13.14 -1.68
N GLY A 129 27.88 -14.44 -1.56
CA GLY A 129 27.14 -15.50 -2.25
C GLY A 129 27.64 -15.85 -3.66
N SER A 130 26.77 -16.47 -4.47
CA SER A 130 27.12 -16.98 -5.81
C SER A 130 25.93 -16.98 -6.77
N LYS A 131 26.19 -16.77 -8.06
CA LYS A 131 25.19 -16.60 -9.14
C LYS A 131 24.26 -15.36 -8.99
N SER A 132 24.36 -14.65 -7.86
CA SER A 132 23.59 -13.47 -7.49
C SER A 132 23.95 -12.22 -8.30
N ARG A 133 23.00 -11.30 -8.47
CA ARG A 133 23.06 -10.19 -9.42
C ARG A 133 22.54 -8.89 -8.82
N ALA A 134 23.25 -7.80 -9.10
CA ALA A 134 22.82 -6.44 -8.81
C ALA A 134 22.81 -5.61 -10.10
N THR A 135 21.81 -4.77 -10.31
CA THR A 135 21.78 -3.80 -11.40
C THR A 135 21.10 -2.52 -10.95
N ALA A 136 21.83 -1.42 -10.95
CA ALA A 136 21.32 -0.07 -10.74
C ALA A 136 21.39 0.71 -12.06
N THR A 137 20.29 1.36 -12.42
CA THR A 137 20.20 2.30 -13.55
C THR A 137 19.41 3.51 -13.08
N GLY A 138 19.87 4.72 -13.43
CA GLY A 138 19.38 5.99 -12.86
C GLY A 138 20.43 6.66 -11.96
N ALA A 139 20.40 7.98 -11.80
CA ALA A 139 21.28 8.72 -10.89
C ALA A 139 20.93 8.40 -9.42
N GLY A 140 21.92 8.23 -8.53
CA GLY A 140 21.73 7.81 -7.14
C GLY A 140 21.26 6.35 -6.95
N ALA A 141 20.69 5.73 -7.98
CA ALA A 141 20.09 4.40 -7.92
C ALA A 141 21.01 3.36 -7.29
N THR A 142 20.49 2.57 -6.34
CA THR A 142 21.25 1.62 -5.53
C THR A 142 20.67 0.21 -5.66
N ALA A 143 21.51 -0.79 -5.97
CA ALA A 143 21.09 -2.18 -6.06
C ALA A 143 22.08 -3.10 -5.33
N THR A 144 21.61 -3.87 -4.34
CA THR A 144 22.45 -4.72 -3.48
C THR A 144 21.94 -6.15 -3.47
N ALA A 145 22.80 -7.14 -3.71
CA ALA A 145 22.45 -8.57 -3.57
C ALA A 145 23.48 -9.30 -2.68
N GLY A 146 23.03 -10.18 -1.79
CA GLY A 146 23.92 -10.84 -0.82
C GLY A 146 23.34 -12.09 -0.18
N GLY A 147 23.91 -12.54 0.93
CA GLY A 147 23.42 -13.59 1.83
C GLY A 147 23.55 -15.03 1.32
N GLY A 148 23.32 -15.27 0.03
CA GLY A 148 23.32 -16.61 -0.53
C GLY A 148 23.26 -16.65 -2.06
N VAL A 149 22.57 -17.65 -2.60
CA VAL A 149 22.70 -18.08 -4.00
C VAL A 149 21.58 -17.54 -4.89
N LYS A 150 21.93 -17.05 -6.09
CA LYS A 150 21.03 -16.55 -7.16
C LYS A 150 20.19 -15.28 -6.85
N ASN A 151 20.36 -14.58 -5.72
CA ASN A 151 19.56 -13.39 -5.42
C ASN A 151 19.70 -12.30 -6.50
N SER A 152 18.65 -11.52 -6.78
CA SER A 152 18.59 -10.59 -7.91
C SER A 152 17.99 -9.24 -7.52
N ALA A 153 18.82 -8.21 -7.37
CA ALA A 153 18.42 -6.83 -7.11
C ALA A 153 18.49 -5.95 -8.37
N LYS A 154 17.44 -5.18 -8.67
CA LYS A 154 17.33 -4.38 -9.91
C LYS A 154 16.61 -3.02 -9.71
N ALA A 155 17.35 -1.96 -9.41
CA ALA A 155 16.87 -0.56 -9.43
C ALA A 155 17.01 0.06 -10.83
N ASN A 156 16.04 0.86 -11.31
CA ASN A 156 15.97 1.28 -12.73
C ASN A 156 15.63 2.75 -13.02
N ALA A 157 15.34 3.56 -11.99
CA ALA A 157 15.12 4.99 -12.11
C ALA A 157 15.98 5.74 -11.08
N ASP A 158 16.01 7.07 -11.19
CA ASP A 158 16.82 7.92 -10.32
C ASP A 158 16.38 7.77 -8.85
N GLY A 159 17.32 7.81 -7.91
CA GLY A 159 17.11 7.54 -6.47
C GLY A 159 16.80 6.08 -6.09
N ALA A 160 16.26 5.27 -6.99
CA ALA A 160 15.62 3.98 -6.65
C ALA A 160 16.56 2.96 -5.98
N ILE A 161 16.05 2.22 -4.99
CA ILE A 161 16.77 1.25 -4.15
C ILE A 161 16.23 -0.18 -4.37
N ALA A 162 17.11 -1.17 -4.50
CA ALA A 162 16.72 -2.58 -4.53
C ALA A 162 17.70 -3.45 -3.73
N ALA A 163 17.22 -4.30 -2.82
CA ALA A 163 18.01 -5.13 -1.93
C ALA A 163 17.52 -6.60 -1.94
N ALA A 164 18.37 -7.56 -2.29
CA ALA A 164 17.99 -8.98 -2.42
C ALA A 164 18.94 -9.92 -1.65
N GLY A 165 18.47 -10.50 -0.54
CA GLY A 165 19.28 -11.39 0.33
C GLY A 165 20.33 -10.68 1.19
N SER A 166 20.46 -9.36 1.12
CA SER A 166 21.52 -8.58 1.75
C SER A 166 21.13 -8.04 3.13
N GLY A 167 22.02 -8.15 4.12
CA GLY A 167 21.82 -7.51 5.44
C GLY A 167 22.79 -7.94 6.53
N GLY A 168 23.28 -9.18 6.48
CA GLY A 168 24.28 -9.68 7.44
C GLY A 168 24.24 -11.20 7.63
N GLY A 169 23.09 -11.82 7.37
CA GLY A 169 22.90 -13.27 7.48
C GLY A 169 23.43 -14.09 6.32
N VAL A 170 23.23 -15.40 6.45
CA VAL A 170 23.62 -16.45 5.48
C VAL A 170 22.38 -17.10 4.86
N ASN A 171 22.57 -18.00 3.89
CA ASN A 171 21.54 -18.86 3.32
C ASN A 171 20.31 -18.16 2.70
N ASN A 172 20.30 -16.84 2.54
CA ASN A 172 19.23 -16.16 1.81
C ASN A 172 19.36 -16.52 0.31
N ASN A 173 18.50 -17.35 -0.29
CA ASN A 173 18.64 -17.77 -1.70
C ASN A 173 17.45 -17.39 -2.59
N ASN A 174 17.70 -17.27 -3.89
CA ASN A 174 16.74 -16.99 -4.98
C ASN A 174 15.90 -15.70 -4.86
N ASN A 175 16.07 -14.89 -3.81
CA ASN A 175 15.28 -13.68 -3.56
C ASN A 175 15.41 -12.65 -4.70
N THR A 176 14.33 -11.96 -5.05
CA THR A 176 14.28 -11.02 -6.18
C THR A 176 13.67 -9.68 -5.74
N ALA A 177 14.46 -8.61 -5.81
CA ALA A 177 14.02 -7.24 -5.55
C ALA A 177 14.12 -6.38 -6.81
N ARG A 178 13.06 -5.63 -7.13
CA ARG A 178 13.00 -4.75 -8.31
C ARG A 178 12.33 -3.43 -7.95
N ALA A 179 12.99 -2.32 -8.25
CA ALA A 179 12.44 -0.97 -8.12
C ALA A 179 12.56 -0.26 -9.48
N SER A 180 11.50 0.39 -9.94
CA SER A 180 11.47 0.99 -11.29
C SER A 180 11.03 2.45 -11.36
N GLY A 181 10.35 2.98 -10.33
CA GLY A 181 10.00 4.40 -10.25
C GLY A 181 11.07 5.23 -9.54
N GLU A 182 11.06 6.54 -9.72
CA GLU A 182 12.02 7.46 -9.09
C GLU A 182 11.90 7.40 -7.56
N ASN A 183 13.02 7.31 -6.86
CA ASN A 183 13.13 7.12 -5.40
C ASN A 183 12.38 5.90 -4.83
N SER A 184 11.95 4.93 -5.66
CA SER A 184 11.26 3.73 -5.18
C SER A 184 12.19 2.70 -4.54
N GLU A 185 11.71 1.95 -3.54
CA GLU A 185 12.52 1.00 -2.76
C GLU A 185 11.95 -0.44 -2.78
N ALA A 186 12.79 -1.46 -2.96
CA ALA A 186 12.36 -2.86 -2.95
C ALA A 186 13.31 -3.77 -2.17
N TYR A 187 12.81 -4.55 -1.21
CA TYR A 187 13.58 -5.36 -0.27
C TYR A 187 13.07 -6.80 -0.25
N ALA A 188 13.89 -7.77 -0.67
CA ALA A 188 13.52 -9.19 -0.75
C ALA A 188 14.52 -10.07 0.01
N GLY A 189 14.12 -10.73 1.09
CA GLY A 189 15.01 -11.60 1.89
C GLY A 189 16.19 -10.86 2.54
N SER A 190 16.10 -9.53 2.70
CA SER A 190 17.16 -8.71 3.31
C SER A 190 17.19 -8.85 4.84
N GLY A 191 18.20 -8.29 5.49
CA GLY A 191 18.18 -8.02 6.93
C GLY A 191 18.37 -9.19 7.91
N GLY A 192 18.21 -10.46 7.50
CA GLY A 192 18.49 -11.63 8.36
C GLY A 192 19.08 -12.83 7.60
N SER A 193 18.84 -14.05 8.09
CA SER A 193 19.37 -15.32 7.54
C SER A 193 18.26 -16.26 7.05
N ASP A 194 18.61 -17.23 6.19
CA ASP A 194 17.74 -18.31 5.73
C ASP A 194 16.43 -17.88 5.05
N ASN A 195 16.34 -16.61 4.60
CA ASN A 195 15.17 -16.09 3.87
C ASN A 195 15.23 -16.51 2.39
N ASN A 196 14.28 -17.31 1.91
CA ASN A 196 14.37 -17.96 0.60
C ASN A 196 13.25 -17.56 -0.38
N ASN A 197 13.58 -17.45 -1.67
CA ASN A 197 12.66 -17.25 -2.80
C ASN A 197 11.82 -15.96 -2.81
N ASN A 198 11.87 -15.12 -1.77
CA ASN A 198 11.01 -13.94 -1.62
C ASN A 198 11.14 -12.94 -2.78
N ARG A 199 10.07 -12.20 -3.05
CA ARG A 199 9.95 -11.31 -4.21
C ARG A 199 9.36 -9.95 -3.87
N ALA A 200 10.18 -8.91 -3.88
CA ALA A 200 9.74 -7.51 -3.80
C ALA A 200 9.76 -6.85 -5.18
N THR A 201 8.75 -6.06 -5.51
CA THR A 201 8.62 -5.38 -6.80
C THR A 201 7.91 -4.04 -6.64
N VAL A 202 8.48 -2.97 -7.20
CA VAL A 202 7.87 -1.64 -7.29
C VAL A 202 8.01 -1.09 -8.70
N ASP A 203 6.90 -0.57 -9.25
CA ASP A 203 6.84 0.16 -10.52
C ASP A 203 6.33 1.60 -10.42
N GLY A 204 5.89 2.06 -9.24
CA GLY A 204 5.55 3.46 -8.99
C GLY A 204 6.69 4.28 -8.41
N ASP A 205 6.62 5.60 -8.56
CA ASP A 205 7.56 6.56 -7.99
C ASP A 205 7.33 6.70 -6.47
N ASN A 206 8.40 6.99 -5.72
CA ASN A 206 8.41 7.21 -4.26
C ASN A 206 7.70 6.11 -3.44
N SER A 207 7.76 4.87 -3.93
CA SER A 207 6.95 3.72 -3.49
C SER A 207 7.81 2.56 -2.99
N THR A 208 7.27 1.67 -2.15
CA THR A 208 8.08 0.71 -1.38
C THR A 208 7.53 -0.73 -1.37
N ALA A 209 8.38 -1.75 -1.53
CA ALA A 209 7.99 -3.16 -1.36
C ALA A 209 8.94 -3.95 -0.44
N TYR A 210 8.41 -4.68 0.54
CA TYR A 210 9.13 -5.58 1.46
C TYR A 210 8.64 -7.03 1.33
N ALA A 211 9.52 -8.02 1.15
CA ALA A 211 9.14 -9.43 1.02
C ALA A 211 10.15 -10.34 1.72
N GLY A 212 9.76 -11.03 2.79
CA GLY A 212 10.71 -11.81 3.61
C GLY A 212 11.84 -10.98 4.21
N ALA A 213 11.65 -9.67 4.38
CA ALA A 213 12.71 -8.71 4.60
C ALA A 213 12.82 -8.30 6.07
N ASN A 214 14.03 -8.35 6.63
CA ASN A 214 14.38 -7.91 7.99
C ASN A 214 13.93 -8.84 9.13
N GLY A 215 13.89 -10.15 8.85
CA GLY A 215 13.88 -11.23 9.83
C GLY A 215 14.59 -12.47 9.26
N ASN A 216 14.36 -13.65 9.83
CA ASN A 216 15.01 -14.92 9.44
C ASN A 216 14.01 -15.96 8.91
N GLY A 217 14.46 -16.93 8.11
CA GLY A 217 13.66 -18.08 7.67
C GLY A 217 12.53 -17.78 6.67
N ASN A 218 12.14 -16.51 6.52
CA ASN A 218 10.97 -16.10 5.74
C ASN A 218 11.08 -16.56 4.28
N THR A 219 10.09 -17.28 3.79
CA THR A 219 10.22 -18.03 2.53
C THR A 219 9.05 -17.76 1.57
N ASN A 220 9.34 -17.69 0.26
CA ASN A 220 8.40 -17.50 -0.86
C ASN A 220 7.59 -16.18 -0.90
N ASN A 221 7.55 -15.39 0.18
CA ASN A 221 6.73 -14.18 0.29
C ASN A 221 6.86 -13.22 -0.90
N THR A 222 5.76 -12.59 -1.32
CA THR A 222 5.69 -11.72 -2.51
C THR A 222 5.02 -10.38 -2.20
N ALA A 223 5.74 -9.27 -2.37
CA ALA A 223 5.20 -7.92 -2.27
C ALA A 223 5.35 -7.15 -3.59
N THR A 224 4.25 -6.58 -4.08
CA THR A 224 4.19 -5.87 -5.36
C THR A 224 3.50 -4.53 -5.22
N VAL A 225 4.16 -3.46 -5.66
CA VAL A 225 3.58 -2.15 -5.95
C VAL A 225 3.61 -1.89 -7.45
N THR A 226 2.46 -1.55 -8.04
CA THR A 226 2.32 -1.23 -9.47
C THR A 226 1.33 -0.09 -9.68
N GLY A 227 1.39 0.61 -10.81
CA GLY A 227 0.29 1.48 -11.23
C GLY A 227 -0.96 0.69 -11.58
N ASP A 228 -2.14 1.31 -11.42
CA ASP A 228 -3.35 0.78 -12.00
C ASP A 228 -3.32 1.01 -13.51
N THR A 229 -2.93 -0.03 -14.22
CA THR A 229 -2.92 -0.05 -15.69
C THR A 229 -4.30 0.13 -16.31
N THR A 230 -5.38 0.02 -15.53
CA THR A 230 -6.77 0.14 -15.99
C THR A 230 -7.17 1.61 -16.18
N THR A 231 -6.92 2.46 -15.19
CA THR A 231 -7.21 3.90 -15.25
C THR A 231 -6.00 4.73 -15.69
N GLY A 232 -4.82 4.11 -15.82
CA GLY A 232 -3.57 4.81 -16.14
C GLY A 232 -2.99 5.57 -14.96
N VAL A 233 -3.57 5.40 -13.78
CA VAL A 233 -3.12 5.93 -12.51
C VAL A 233 -1.78 5.25 -12.17
N PRO A 234 -0.68 6.01 -12.02
CA PRO A 234 0.64 5.43 -11.79
C PRO A 234 0.72 4.78 -10.41
N GLY A 235 1.83 4.09 -10.10
CA GLY A 235 1.93 3.29 -8.87
C GLY A 235 2.33 4.09 -7.64
N ASP A 236 2.17 5.40 -7.68
CA ASP A 236 3.09 6.30 -6.98
C ASP A 236 2.67 6.55 -5.52
N ASN A 237 3.67 6.70 -4.65
CA ASN A 237 3.51 6.84 -3.19
C ASN A 237 2.83 5.63 -2.52
N SER A 238 2.98 4.43 -3.10
CA SER A 238 2.30 3.20 -2.70
C SER A 238 3.23 2.20 -2.01
N VAL A 239 2.69 1.27 -1.21
CA VAL A 239 3.46 0.35 -0.35
C VAL A 239 2.96 -1.10 -0.40
N ALA A 240 3.86 -2.08 -0.45
CA ALA A 240 3.53 -3.50 -0.27
C ALA A 240 4.47 -4.15 0.76
N SER A 241 3.97 -4.99 1.66
CA SER A 241 4.81 -5.78 2.59
C SER A 241 4.30 -7.21 2.72
N ALA A 242 5.15 -8.22 2.62
CA ALA A 242 4.75 -9.62 2.76
C ALA A 242 5.75 -10.40 3.64
N GLY A 243 5.26 -11.05 4.70
CA GLY A 243 6.02 -11.95 5.57
C GLY A 243 7.40 -11.42 5.99
N SER A 244 7.48 -10.15 6.38
CA SER A 244 8.70 -9.40 6.66
C SER A 244 8.84 -9.07 8.16
N PHE A 245 9.92 -8.40 8.55
CA PHE A 245 10.20 -7.82 9.88
C PHE A 245 10.16 -8.77 11.11
N GLY A 246 9.78 -10.04 10.95
CA GLY A 246 9.90 -11.15 11.91
C GLY A 246 10.29 -12.46 11.23
N ASP A 247 10.15 -13.60 11.90
CA ASP A 247 10.84 -14.85 11.52
C ASP A 247 9.89 -15.95 10.99
N ASN A 248 10.37 -16.82 10.10
CA ASN A 248 9.67 -18.01 9.57
C ASN A 248 8.35 -17.77 8.79
N ASN A 249 8.02 -16.55 8.38
CA ASN A 249 6.79 -16.27 7.65
C ASN A 249 6.87 -16.81 6.20
N THR A 250 5.87 -17.54 5.73
CA THR A 250 5.93 -18.32 4.48
C THR A 250 4.80 -17.97 3.50
N ASP A 251 5.11 -17.94 2.20
CA ASP A 251 4.20 -17.80 1.05
C ASP A 251 3.25 -16.56 0.99
N ASN A 252 3.31 -15.67 1.99
CA ASN A 252 2.47 -14.46 2.08
C ASN A 252 2.55 -13.56 0.85
N THR A 253 1.43 -12.90 0.48
CA THR A 253 1.31 -12.11 -0.75
C THR A 253 0.61 -10.75 -0.56
N ALA A 254 1.36 -9.66 -0.75
CA ALA A 254 0.84 -8.28 -0.74
C ALA A 254 0.89 -7.62 -2.12
N SER A 255 -0.21 -6.97 -2.53
CA SER A 255 -0.33 -6.32 -3.84
C SER A 255 -1.01 -4.94 -3.75
N ALA A 256 -0.23 -3.87 -3.85
CA ALA A 256 -0.73 -2.49 -3.95
C ALA A 256 -0.71 -2.00 -5.41
N VAL A 257 -1.84 -1.49 -5.88
CA VAL A 257 -2.09 -1.16 -7.28
C VAL A 257 -2.65 0.26 -7.36
N GLY A 258 -2.06 1.13 -8.18
CA GLY A 258 -2.45 2.55 -8.29
C GLY A 258 -1.69 3.48 -7.35
N GLN A 259 -2.08 4.76 -7.30
CA GLN A 259 -1.44 5.79 -6.48
C GLN A 259 -1.86 5.66 -5.02
N ASN A 260 -0.97 5.96 -4.07
CA ASN A 260 -1.24 5.93 -2.63
C ASN A 260 -1.72 4.58 -2.06
N ALA A 261 -1.75 3.52 -2.88
CA ALA A 261 -2.22 2.18 -2.57
C ALA A 261 -1.26 1.45 -1.62
N GLN A 262 -1.76 0.59 -0.75
CA GLN A 262 -1.02 0.03 0.36
C GLN A 262 -1.54 -1.38 0.64
N ALA A 263 -0.65 -2.36 0.77
CA ALA A 263 -1.00 -3.76 1.01
C ALA A 263 0.02 -4.42 1.96
N TRP A 264 -0.43 -5.17 2.96
CA TRP A 264 0.46 -5.76 3.96
C TRP A 264 -0.05 -7.16 4.35
N ALA A 265 0.75 -8.19 4.08
CA ALA A 265 0.35 -9.60 4.09
C ALA A 265 1.24 -10.44 5.03
N GLY A 266 0.69 -10.95 6.13
CA GLY A 266 1.46 -11.72 7.12
C GLY A 266 2.60 -10.90 7.74
N GLY A 267 3.50 -11.60 8.43
CA GLY A 267 4.73 -11.09 9.07
C GLY A 267 5.03 -9.60 8.96
N GLY A 268 4.84 -8.92 10.08
CA GLY A 268 5.47 -7.67 10.50
C GLY A 268 5.29 -6.41 9.64
N THR A 269 5.27 -5.27 10.33
CA THR A 269 5.32 -3.94 9.70
C THR A 269 6.24 -3.02 10.50
N SER A 270 6.78 -1.98 9.86
CA SER A 270 7.46 -0.89 10.57
C SER A 270 6.51 0.26 10.96
N ASP A 271 5.37 0.42 10.27
CA ASP A 271 4.58 1.65 10.28
C ASP A 271 3.04 1.45 10.28
N VAL A 272 2.53 0.21 10.18
CA VAL A 272 1.09 -0.10 10.00
C VAL A 272 0.57 -1.01 11.12
N LEU A 273 -0.56 -0.64 11.73
CA LEU A 273 -1.12 -1.29 12.93
C LEU A 273 -0.17 -1.35 14.15
N ASN A 274 0.92 -0.55 14.17
CA ASN A 274 2.02 -0.64 15.15
C ASN A 274 2.73 -2.01 15.16
N GLY A 275 2.95 -2.60 13.97
CA GLY A 275 3.59 -3.91 13.84
C GLY A 275 4.90 -4.05 14.64
N GLY A 276 5.02 -5.19 15.31
CA GLY A 276 6.32 -5.76 15.67
C GLY A 276 6.79 -6.72 14.57
N PRO A 277 7.77 -7.61 14.88
CA PRO A 277 7.83 -8.88 14.17
C PRO A 277 6.46 -9.59 14.29
N GLY A 278 5.95 -10.09 13.16
CA GLY A 278 5.09 -11.27 13.17
C GLY A 278 5.93 -12.46 12.72
N SER A 279 5.69 -13.64 13.28
CA SER A 279 6.51 -14.82 13.01
C SER A 279 5.64 -16.02 12.65
N ASN A 280 6.22 -17.00 11.95
CA ASN A 280 5.55 -18.24 11.51
C ASN A 280 4.17 -18.01 10.87
N SER A 281 3.92 -16.81 10.32
CA SER A 281 2.61 -16.41 9.80
C SER A 281 2.59 -16.72 8.32
N ASP A 282 1.81 -17.73 7.95
CA ASP A 282 1.90 -18.37 6.64
C ASP A 282 0.68 -18.08 5.74
N ASP A 283 0.87 -18.15 4.43
CA ASP A 283 -0.16 -18.11 3.38
C ASP A 283 -1.11 -16.88 3.37
N ASN A 284 -0.78 -15.79 4.07
CA ASN A 284 -1.61 -14.60 4.11
C ASN A 284 -1.66 -13.81 2.80
N VAL A 285 -2.77 -13.11 2.54
CA VAL A 285 -2.99 -12.29 1.35
C VAL A 285 -3.53 -10.90 1.73
N ALA A 286 -3.04 -9.87 1.05
CA ALA A 286 -3.59 -8.51 1.15
C ALA A 286 -3.45 -7.79 -0.19
N THR A 287 -4.55 -7.33 -0.78
CA THR A 287 -4.58 -6.66 -2.10
C THR A 287 -5.27 -5.32 -2.00
N ALA A 288 -4.78 -4.27 -2.66
CA ALA A 288 -5.26 -2.91 -2.55
C ALA A 288 -5.16 -2.16 -3.89
N THR A 289 -6.18 -1.39 -4.31
CA THR A 289 -6.35 -1.05 -5.74
C THR A 289 -6.91 0.36 -6.01
N ASN A 290 -6.05 1.37 -5.90
CA ASN A 290 -6.42 2.76 -6.19
C ASN A 290 -6.52 3.11 -7.67
N THR A 291 -7.68 2.90 -8.26
CA THR A 291 -8.05 3.34 -9.63
C THR A 291 -8.52 4.81 -9.67
N GLY A 292 -8.17 5.64 -8.69
CA GLY A 292 -8.50 7.06 -8.66
C GLY A 292 -7.34 7.99 -8.90
N GLY A 293 -7.61 9.30 -8.92
CA GLY A 293 -6.55 10.30 -8.95
C GLY A 293 -5.63 10.22 -7.72
N SER A 294 -4.70 11.17 -7.63
CA SER A 294 -3.84 11.39 -6.45
C SER A 294 -4.61 11.63 -5.14
N ASP A 295 -5.93 11.79 -5.25
CA ASP A 295 -6.82 12.35 -4.24
C ASP A 295 -7.72 11.27 -3.60
N SER A 296 -7.53 9.99 -3.97
CA SER A 296 -8.06 8.80 -3.27
C SER A 296 -6.94 7.93 -2.69
N ALA A 297 -7.30 6.99 -1.82
CA ALA A 297 -6.45 6.13 -0.98
C ALA A 297 -6.25 4.75 -1.68
N ALA A 298 -5.63 3.63 -1.23
CA ALA A 298 -4.88 3.15 -0.04
C ALA A 298 -5.04 1.62 0.23
N PHE A 299 -5.81 1.15 1.22
CA PHE A 299 -5.58 -0.06 2.06
C PHE A 299 -5.99 -1.51 1.60
N ALA A 300 -5.55 -2.46 2.47
CA ALA A 300 -5.87 -3.89 2.72
C ALA A 300 -5.59 -4.21 4.22
N TYR A 301 -5.18 -5.44 4.63
CA TYR A 301 -4.11 -5.84 5.62
C TYR A 301 -4.36 -7.10 6.50
N SER A 302 -3.70 -8.23 6.22
CA SER A 302 -3.88 -9.53 6.92
C SER A 302 -2.67 -10.46 6.83
N GLY A 303 -2.24 -11.30 7.79
CA GLY A 303 -2.31 -11.25 9.25
C GLY A 303 -1.03 -10.68 9.81
N VAL A 304 -0.98 -9.36 9.89
CA VAL A 304 0.28 -8.61 9.73
C VAL A 304 1.21 -8.60 10.94
N VAL A 305 0.81 -9.18 12.08
CA VAL A 305 1.48 -9.00 13.39
C VAL A 305 1.17 -10.16 14.32
N GLY A 306 2.17 -10.71 15.01
CA GLY A 306 2.04 -11.83 15.95
C GLY A 306 2.45 -13.17 15.35
N ASP A 307 2.28 -14.27 16.08
CA ASP A 307 2.82 -15.58 15.71
C ASP A 307 1.72 -16.55 15.19
N ASN A 308 2.01 -17.32 14.14
CA ASN A 308 1.06 -18.25 13.51
C ASN A 308 -0.23 -17.53 13.04
N ASN A 309 -0.08 -16.34 12.45
CA ASN A 309 -1.19 -15.62 11.82
C ASN A 309 -1.41 -16.21 10.43
N ASP A 310 -2.19 -17.28 10.29
CA ASP A 310 -2.18 -18.07 9.04
C ASP A 310 -3.42 -17.80 8.15
N ASN A 311 -3.28 -17.92 6.83
CA ASN A 311 -4.40 -17.89 5.87
C ASN A 311 -5.29 -16.61 5.87
N ASN A 312 -4.83 -15.49 6.45
CA ASN A 312 -5.65 -14.27 6.54
C ASN A 312 -5.67 -13.52 5.18
N THR A 313 -6.78 -12.85 4.79
CA THR A 313 -7.08 -12.35 3.44
C THR A 313 -7.66 -10.92 3.41
N GLY A 314 -7.31 -10.11 2.40
CA GLY A 314 -7.56 -8.66 2.37
C GLY A 314 -7.73 -7.97 1.01
N THR A 315 -8.52 -6.89 0.97
CA THR A 315 -9.04 -6.15 -0.22
C THR A 315 -8.72 -4.63 -0.03
N ALA A 316 -8.49 -3.69 -0.98
CA ALA A 316 -9.15 -3.36 -2.25
C ALA A 316 -9.17 -1.83 -2.63
N THR A 317 -8.66 -0.90 -1.79
CA THR A 317 -9.09 0.53 -1.74
C THR A 317 -8.96 1.42 -2.99
N ASN A 318 -9.88 2.37 -3.25
CA ASN A 318 -10.06 3.01 -4.56
C ASN A 318 -10.52 4.53 -4.66
N SER A 319 -10.40 5.11 -5.87
CA SER A 319 -11.25 5.96 -6.77
C SER A 319 -11.61 7.48 -6.59
N GLY A 320 -11.19 8.34 -7.53
CA GLY A 320 -11.46 9.80 -7.50
C GLY A 320 -12.90 10.17 -7.85
N THR A 321 -13.60 10.92 -6.98
CA THR A 321 -15.08 11.11 -7.03
C THR A 321 -15.83 9.77 -7.18
N SER A 322 -15.21 8.68 -6.70
CA SER A 322 -15.67 7.32 -6.96
C SER A 322 -15.28 6.29 -5.86
N SER A 323 -14.89 6.73 -4.64
CA SER A 323 -13.70 6.26 -3.88
C SER A 323 -13.68 4.91 -3.15
N SER A 324 -13.74 3.78 -3.87
CA SER A 324 -13.86 2.40 -3.36
C SER A 324 -12.80 1.82 -2.43
N THR A 325 -12.64 2.40 -1.24
CA THR A 325 -11.70 2.00 -0.18
C THR A 325 -11.86 0.55 0.29
N ALA A 326 -11.01 0.03 1.20
CA ALA A 326 -10.92 -1.32 1.78
C ALA A 326 -9.68 -1.56 2.67
N VAL A 327 -9.76 -2.40 3.69
CA VAL A 327 -8.82 -2.69 4.80
C VAL A 327 -8.57 -4.22 4.88
N GLU A 328 -8.00 -4.69 5.99
CA GLU A 328 -8.17 -6.01 6.62
C GLU A 328 -7.53 -7.26 6.00
N ALA A 329 -7.55 -8.40 6.69
CA ALA A 329 -7.44 -8.76 8.12
C ALA A 329 -8.24 -10.05 8.34
N GLY A 330 -7.70 -11.06 9.01
CA GLY A 330 -7.21 -10.97 10.39
C GLY A 330 -5.97 -10.16 10.64
N SER A 331 -5.79 -9.57 11.82
CA SER A 331 -4.56 -8.82 12.11
C SER A 331 -4.31 -8.55 13.59
N GLN A 332 -3.18 -9.06 14.13
CA GLN A 332 -2.68 -8.94 15.53
C GLN A 332 -3.21 -9.98 16.52
N GLY A 333 -2.35 -10.87 17.01
CA GLY A 333 -2.63 -11.95 17.97
C GLY A 333 -1.79 -13.19 17.66
N ASP A 334 -2.09 -14.35 18.25
CA ASP A 334 -1.45 -15.63 17.92
C ASP A 334 -2.50 -16.70 17.51
N ASN A 335 -2.11 -17.64 16.61
CA ASN A 335 -2.89 -18.76 16.01
C ASN A 335 -4.22 -18.45 15.30
N ASN A 336 -4.80 -17.26 15.45
CA ASN A 336 -4.89 -16.27 14.38
C ASN A 336 -5.16 -16.71 12.90
N SER A 337 -6.03 -17.70 12.61
CA SER A 337 -6.11 -18.36 11.28
C SER A 337 -7.43 -18.22 10.49
N ASP A 338 -7.40 -18.24 9.14
CA ASP A 338 -8.56 -18.54 8.24
C ASP A 338 -9.65 -17.45 7.96
N ASN A 339 -9.26 -16.31 7.37
CA ASN A 339 -9.66 -15.05 7.99
C ASN A 339 -9.68 -13.80 7.05
N SER A 340 -10.82 -13.15 6.69
CA SER A 340 -10.92 -12.40 5.39
C SER A 340 -11.80 -11.12 5.31
N ALA A 341 -11.45 -10.04 4.52
CA ALA A 341 -12.38 -8.91 4.07
C ALA A 341 -11.84 -7.63 3.31
N SER A 342 -12.66 -6.54 3.20
CA SER A 342 -12.31 -5.10 2.87
C SER A 342 -13.20 -4.28 1.86
N ALA A 343 -13.92 -3.17 2.24
CA ALA A 343 -14.10 -1.93 1.46
C ALA A 343 -14.26 -0.56 2.28
N THR A 344 -14.39 0.68 1.69
CA THR A 344 -14.86 2.04 2.23
C THR A 344 -15.15 3.19 1.19
N ASN A 345 -16.13 3.03 0.30
CA ASN A 345 -16.31 3.89 -0.87
C ASN A 345 -17.03 5.27 -0.72
N THR A 346 -16.51 6.30 -1.43
CA THR A 346 -17.04 7.70 -1.47
C THR A 346 -17.29 8.30 -2.89
N ALA A 347 -17.77 7.51 -3.84
CA ALA A 347 -18.37 7.93 -5.11
C ALA A 347 -19.66 8.77 -4.98
N ASN A 348 -20.23 9.14 -6.13
CA ASN A 348 -21.66 8.89 -6.38
C ASN A 348 -21.76 7.43 -6.86
N ASP A 349 -22.66 6.61 -6.28
CA ASP A 349 -22.77 5.16 -6.48
C ASP A 349 -21.61 4.35 -5.83
N ALA A 350 -21.43 4.46 -4.49
CA ALA A 350 -20.12 4.32 -3.81
C ALA A 350 -19.86 3.09 -2.89
N THR A 351 -19.70 1.84 -3.37
CA THR A 351 -19.78 0.59 -2.55
C THR A 351 -18.64 0.17 -1.60
N THR A 352 -19.00 -0.15 -0.35
CA THR A 352 -18.08 -0.57 0.74
C THR A 352 -18.44 -1.91 1.37
N GLN A 353 -17.46 -2.64 1.93
CA GLN A 353 -17.66 -3.94 2.56
C GLN A 353 -16.48 -4.50 3.37
N ALA A 354 -16.33 -4.14 4.65
CA ALA A 354 -15.29 -4.76 5.47
C ALA A 354 -15.70 -6.09 6.16
N VAL A 355 -14.73 -6.85 6.70
CA VAL A 355 -14.63 -8.12 7.51
C VAL A 355 -13.22 -8.27 8.24
N ALA A 356 -12.91 -7.57 9.37
CA ALA A 356 -11.57 -7.23 10.00
C ALA A 356 -11.03 -8.00 11.23
N GLY A 357 -9.87 -7.64 11.82
CA GLY A 357 -9.62 -7.88 13.27
C GLY A 357 -9.72 -9.35 13.72
N VAL A 358 -9.52 -10.21 12.73
CA VAL A 358 -10.38 -11.36 12.41
C VAL A 358 -9.93 -12.62 13.19
N ILE A 359 -9.23 -12.45 14.33
CA ILE A 359 -7.97 -13.16 14.52
C ILE A 359 -7.70 -13.57 16.01
N GLY A 360 -7.55 -14.88 16.27
CA GLY A 360 -7.09 -15.58 17.51
C GLY A 360 -7.77 -15.30 18.86
N ASP A 361 -8.10 -16.27 19.72
CA ASP A 361 -8.04 -17.73 19.57
C ASP A 361 -9.31 -18.42 20.11
N ASN A 362 -9.76 -19.54 19.55
CA ASN A 362 -9.20 -20.37 18.47
C ASN A 362 -9.62 -19.86 17.07
N ASN A 363 -8.90 -18.87 16.55
CA ASN A 363 -9.46 -17.68 15.91
C ASN A 363 -10.35 -16.85 16.89
N THR A 364 -10.52 -15.56 16.68
CA THR A 364 -11.63 -14.78 17.29
C THR A 364 -12.25 -13.91 16.20
N GLY A 365 -13.25 -13.11 16.50
CA GLY A 365 -13.14 -11.74 16.06
C GLY A 365 -13.15 -11.44 14.55
N ASN A 366 -13.67 -12.27 13.62
CA ASN A 366 -13.86 -11.91 12.19
C ASN A 366 -14.74 -10.65 11.90
N THR A 367 -14.17 -9.44 12.07
CA THR A 367 -14.66 -8.06 12.40
C THR A 367 -14.93 -7.00 11.29
N ALA A 368 -15.88 -7.24 10.40
CA ALA A 368 -16.42 -6.25 9.46
C ALA A 368 -16.97 -4.87 9.88
N THR A 369 -16.96 -3.96 8.90
CA THR A 369 -17.23 -2.50 8.97
C THR A 369 -17.53 -1.94 7.56
N ALA A 370 -18.80 -1.75 7.12
CA ALA A 370 -19.09 -1.26 5.76
C ALA A 370 -19.10 0.31 5.51
N THR A 371 -19.86 0.88 4.54
CA THR A 371 -20.20 2.31 4.14
C THR A 371 -20.85 2.36 2.75
N ASN A 372 -21.34 3.50 2.29
CA ASN A 372 -21.32 3.98 0.89
C ASN A 372 -21.77 5.44 0.92
N SER A 373 -21.01 6.38 0.35
CA SER A 373 -21.18 7.81 0.65
C SER A 373 -21.57 8.75 -0.51
N GLY A 374 -22.31 8.29 -1.51
CA GLY A 374 -22.97 9.20 -2.45
C GLY A 374 -23.99 8.53 -3.37
N ASP A 375 -24.92 9.35 -3.86
CA ASP A 375 -26.14 9.04 -4.64
C ASP A 375 -26.11 7.68 -5.36
N GLY A 376 -27.05 6.76 -5.06
CA GLY A 376 -27.05 5.38 -5.59
C GLY A 376 -26.32 4.38 -4.69
N ALA A 377 -26.39 4.56 -3.36
CA ALA A 377 -25.48 3.89 -2.43
C ALA A 377 -25.82 2.40 -2.11
N THR A 378 -24.91 1.61 -1.53
CA THR A 378 -24.88 0.12 -1.43
C THR A 378 -23.74 -0.36 -0.52
N THR A 379 -24.02 -1.21 0.47
CA THR A 379 -23.15 -1.40 1.64
C THR A 379 -23.36 -2.73 2.40
N ALA A 380 -22.31 -3.52 2.70
CA ALA A 380 -22.48 -4.79 3.44
C ALA A 380 -21.28 -5.29 4.26
N ALA A 381 -21.47 -5.93 5.41
CA ALA A 381 -20.39 -6.34 6.34
C ALA A 381 -20.82 -7.51 7.26
N GLY A 382 -19.90 -8.32 7.83
CA GLY A 382 -20.17 -9.23 8.98
C GLY A 382 -19.01 -9.36 9.99
N SER A 383 -19.14 -8.86 11.24
CA SER A 383 -18.03 -8.75 12.22
C SER A 383 -18.01 -9.88 13.26
N GLY A 384 -16.88 -9.93 13.99
CA GLY A 384 -16.25 -10.88 14.92
C GLY A 384 -16.44 -12.38 14.77
N TYR A 385 -16.80 -12.84 13.57
CA TYR A 385 -17.17 -14.19 13.15
C TYR A 385 -16.05 -15.25 13.45
N GLN A 386 -16.39 -16.55 13.46
CA GLN A 386 -15.54 -17.77 13.33
C GLN A 386 -14.03 -17.71 13.74
N GLY A 387 -13.58 -18.14 14.91
CA GLY A 387 -13.66 -19.53 15.40
C GLY A 387 -13.50 -19.69 16.93
N ASP A 388 -13.57 -20.92 17.44
CA ASP A 388 -14.08 -21.26 18.78
C ASP A 388 -13.45 -20.49 19.97
N ASN A 389 -14.24 -19.81 20.81
CA ASN A 389 -13.90 -18.64 21.65
C ASN A 389 -13.83 -17.26 20.92
N ASN A 390 -14.26 -17.15 19.65
CA ASN A 390 -14.73 -15.94 18.91
C ASN A 390 -15.90 -15.20 19.54
N THR A 391 -15.76 -14.91 20.83
CA THR A 391 -15.98 -13.57 21.37
C THR A 391 -15.86 -12.48 20.30
N GLY A 392 -16.88 -11.63 20.20
CA GLY A 392 -16.79 -10.31 19.59
C GLY A 392 -17.49 -10.14 18.25
N ASN A 393 -18.34 -11.07 17.79
CA ASN A 393 -19.04 -10.93 16.51
C ASN A 393 -19.92 -9.67 16.34
N THR A 394 -19.43 -8.59 15.70
CA THR A 394 -19.96 -7.20 15.83
C THR A 394 -20.08 -6.41 14.50
N ALA A 395 -20.73 -6.94 13.44
CA ALA A 395 -20.84 -6.28 12.10
C ALA A 395 -21.12 -4.79 12.30
N THR A 396 -20.34 -3.83 11.76
CA THR A 396 -20.32 -2.40 12.19
C THR A 396 -20.93 -1.35 11.21
N GLY A 397 -22.11 -0.61 11.52
CA GLY A 397 -23.39 0.16 10.95
C GLY A 397 -23.93 1.46 10.07
N THR A 398 -23.70 1.88 8.77
CA THR A 398 -24.21 3.15 8.05
C THR A 398 -24.03 3.27 6.47
N ASN A 399 -24.91 3.98 5.66
CA ASN A 399 -24.63 4.64 4.32
C ASN A 399 -25.41 5.97 4.05
N SER A 400 -25.07 6.75 3.01
CA SER A 400 -25.62 8.12 2.78
C SER A 400 -25.87 8.61 1.32
N GLY A 401 -26.37 7.82 0.36
CA GLY A 401 -26.56 8.29 -1.03
C GLY A 401 -27.88 7.90 -1.72
N LEU A 402 -28.73 8.89 -2.06
CA LEU A 402 -30.10 8.77 -2.63
C LEU A 402 -30.43 7.44 -3.36
N ASP A 403 -31.54 6.79 -3.00
CA ASP A 403 -31.93 5.43 -3.46
C ASP A 403 -30.92 4.32 -3.06
N SER A 404 -30.58 4.23 -1.76
CA SER A 404 -29.46 3.42 -1.25
C SER A 404 -29.80 2.03 -0.66
N PHE A 405 -28.79 1.14 -0.56
CA PHE A 405 -28.91 -0.19 0.10
C PHE A 405 -27.82 -0.50 1.16
N LEU A 406 -28.17 -1.32 2.17
CA LEU A 406 -27.39 -1.49 3.41
C LEU A 406 -27.74 -2.79 4.20
N THR A 407 -26.75 -3.54 4.72
CA THR A 407 -26.96 -4.80 5.53
C THR A 407 -25.77 -5.21 6.42
N ALA A 408 -26.00 -5.98 7.50
CA ALA A 408 -24.89 -6.57 8.29
C ALA A 408 -25.11 -7.91 9.05
N ILE A 409 -23.99 -8.64 9.13
CA ILE A 409 -23.60 -10.00 9.60
C ILE A 409 -22.99 -10.22 11.00
N ALA A 410 -23.64 -9.88 12.13
CA ALA A 410 -22.98 -9.99 13.44
C ALA A 410 -23.40 -11.20 14.26
N GLY A 411 -22.75 -11.39 15.41
CA GLY A 411 -22.79 -12.58 16.29
C GLY A 411 -22.73 -13.93 15.57
N ALA A 412 -22.07 -13.97 14.42
CA ALA A 412 -22.32 -14.99 13.41
C ALA A 412 -21.27 -16.11 13.44
N GLY A 413 -21.69 -17.30 13.86
CA GLY A 413 -20.92 -18.54 13.77
C GLY A 413 -19.92 -18.73 14.89
N GLY A 414 -20.30 -19.49 15.92
CA GLY A 414 -19.38 -19.94 16.96
C GLY A 414 -19.98 -20.46 18.28
N ASP A 415 -19.12 -21.02 19.13
CA ASP A 415 -19.43 -21.74 20.38
C ASP A 415 -18.63 -21.09 21.54
N ASP A 416 -19.28 -20.64 22.62
CA ASP A 416 -18.74 -19.66 23.62
C ASP A 416 -18.26 -18.34 22.96
N ASN A 417 -18.97 -17.98 21.88
CA ASN A 417 -18.73 -16.91 20.93
C ASN A 417 -19.78 -15.79 21.08
N ILE A 418 -19.70 -15.24 22.29
CA ILE A 418 -20.42 -14.14 22.93
C ILE A 418 -20.15 -12.76 22.30
N ASN A 419 -21.01 -11.78 22.60
CA ASN A 419 -20.91 -10.36 22.19
C ASN A 419 -21.11 -10.14 20.69
N ASN A 420 -22.36 -9.92 20.32
CA ASN A 420 -22.94 -10.43 19.09
C ASN A 420 -23.85 -9.37 18.41
N THR A 421 -23.27 -8.40 17.68
CA THR A 421 -23.76 -7.00 17.65
C THR A 421 -23.90 -6.33 16.25
N ALA A 422 -25.11 -5.96 15.82
CA ALA A 422 -25.49 -5.31 14.55
C ALA A 422 -26.64 -4.23 14.65
N THR A 423 -26.42 -3.12 15.37
CA THR A 423 -27.22 -1.86 15.54
C THR A 423 -26.86 -0.59 14.66
N ALA A 424 -27.70 -0.03 13.75
CA ALA A 424 -27.23 0.81 12.57
C ALA A 424 -28.13 1.88 11.83
N THR A 425 -27.79 2.30 10.57
CA THR A 425 -28.34 3.53 9.88
C THR A 425 -28.30 3.68 8.32
N ASN A 426 -29.37 4.00 7.58
CA ASN A 426 -29.29 4.64 6.24
C ASN A 426 -29.47 6.18 6.36
N GLY A 427 -29.38 6.94 5.26
CA GLY A 427 -29.23 8.40 5.31
C GLY A 427 -30.14 9.25 4.41
N VAL A 428 -31.09 8.64 3.70
CA VAL A 428 -31.85 9.27 2.59
C VAL A 428 -33.17 8.56 2.34
N ASP A 429 -34.25 9.34 2.13
CA ASP A 429 -35.58 8.81 1.79
C ASP A 429 -35.54 7.82 0.60
N ASN A 430 -36.47 6.85 0.59
CA ASN A 430 -36.67 5.81 -0.45
C ASN A 430 -35.61 4.67 -0.48
N SER A 431 -34.89 4.45 0.62
CA SER A 431 -33.71 3.57 0.67
C SER A 431 -33.93 2.29 1.52
N THR A 432 -33.18 1.21 1.24
CA THR A 432 -33.51 -0.19 1.61
C THR A 432 -32.42 -0.93 2.41
N THR A 433 -32.83 -2.05 3.03
CA THR A 433 -32.53 -2.31 4.45
C THR A 433 -32.75 -3.78 4.93
N GLN A 434 -31.87 -4.36 5.79
CA GLN A 434 -32.02 -5.55 6.69
C GLN A 434 -30.96 -5.60 7.85
N ALA A 435 -31.26 -6.12 9.06
CA ALA A 435 -30.32 -6.18 10.22
C ALA A 435 -30.29 -7.45 11.12
N TRP A 436 -29.12 -8.07 11.39
CA TRP A 436 -29.01 -9.30 12.22
C TRP A 436 -27.73 -9.47 13.05
N ALA A 437 -27.87 -10.04 14.26
CA ALA A 437 -26.81 -10.23 15.22
C ALA A 437 -27.05 -11.45 16.14
N GLY A 438 -26.01 -12.21 16.49
CA GLY A 438 -26.07 -13.35 17.41
C GLY A 438 -26.62 -14.65 16.83
N PHE A 439 -27.52 -14.51 15.87
CA PHE A 439 -27.39 -15.07 14.52
C PHE A 439 -26.49 -16.32 14.37
N GLY A 440 -26.88 -17.42 15.00
CA GLY A 440 -26.28 -18.74 14.78
C GLY A 440 -24.97 -18.96 15.55
N SER A 441 -25.07 -18.98 16.88
CA SER A 441 -23.96 -19.25 17.80
C SER A 441 -24.51 -19.84 19.12
N ASP A 442 -23.77 -20.70 19.84
CA ASP A 442 -24.25 -21.35 21.09
C ASP A 442 -23.28 -21.26 22.29
N GLY A 443 -23.83 -21.45 23.50
CA GLY A 443 -23.20 -20.94 24.75
C GLY A 443 -23.40 -19.42 24.96
N ASN A 444 -24.09 -18.74 24.03
CA ASN A 444 -23.85 -17.32 23.79
C ASN A 444 -24.91 -16.37 24.31
N GLU A 445 -24.39 -15.21 24.66
CA GLU A 445 -25.03 -14.11 25.38
C GLU A 445 -24.75 -12.80 24.61
N ASP A 446 -25.55 -11.78 24.91
CA ASP A 446 -25.44 -10.41 24.38
C ASP A 446 -25.47 -10.31 22.85
N LEU A 447 -26.62 -10.73 22.28
CA LEU A 447 -27.02 -10.53 20.89
C LEU A 447 -27.70 -9.14 20.77
N ASP A 448 -27.31 -8.26 19.83
CA ASP A 448 -27.78 -6.85 19.76
C ASP A 448 -28.11 -6.41 18.31
N VAL A 449 -29.38 -6.09 18.00
CA VAL A 449 -29.88 -5.83 16.63
C VAL A 449 -30.72 -4.53 16.55
N THR A 450 -30.36 -3.58 15.68
CA THR A 450 -31.11 -2.31 15.46
C THR A 450 -30.87 -1.75 14.07
N ALA A 451 -31.78 -0.94 13.50
CA ALA A 451 -31.34 0.10 12.57
C ALA A 451 -32.28 1.27 12.25
N ALA A 452 -31.99 2.03 11.18
CA ALA A 452 -32.83 3.04 10.51
C ALA A 452 -32.92 2.87 8.97
N ASP A 453 -34.13 2.65 8.42
CA ASP A 453 -34.75 3.38 7.27
C ASP A 453 -35.94 2.68 6.56
N GLY A 454 -36.26 1.41 6.88
CA GLY A 454 -37.38 0.72 6.22
C GLY A 454 -38.07 -0.41 7.00
N GLU A 455 -37.41 -1.55 7.16
CA GLU A 455 -38.03 -2.80 7.67
C GLU A 455 -36.98 -3.82 8.18
N ILE A 456 -37.40 -4.80 9.01
CA ILE A 456 -36.69 -6.03 9.44
C ILE A 456 -35.44 -5.89 10.36
N ASN A 457 -35.66 -6.07 11.67
CA ASN A 457 -34.68 -6.42 12.72
C ASN A 457 -34.92 -7.91 13.03
N GLU A 458 -33.91 -8.78 13.08
CA GLU A 458 -34.08 -10.13 13.64
C GLU A 458 -32.95 -10.55 14.59
N GLU A 459 -33.34 -10.81 15.83
CA GLU A 459 -32.65 -11.67 16.81
C GLU A 459 -33.20 -13.12 16.69
N PRO A 460 -32.46 -14.15 17.14
CA PRO A 460 -32.94 -15.55 17.25
C PRO A 460 -34.07 -15.80 18.27
#